data_AF-A0A0F9TM54-F1
#
_entry.id   AF-A0A0F9TM54-F1
#
_cell.length_a   1.000
_cell.length_b   1.000
_cell.length_c   1.000
_cell.angle_alpha   90.00
_cell.angle_beta   90.00
_cell.angle_gamma   90.00
#
_symmetry.space_group_name_H-M   'P 1'
#
loop_
_entity.id
_entity.type
_entity.pdbx_description
1 polymer ?
#
loop_
_entity_poly.entity_id
_entity_poly.type
_entity_poly.pdbx_seq_one_letter_code
_entity_poly.pdbx_strand_id
1 'polypeptide(L)'
;MLRQIHIFFEQQHIFVKDFAKGFGYVELKNVQEIIKKYMALPIIGKTLSRKISNFQIFHQGEDNLYFLFVTDLVDTIQYIEKYIKMTMDKFSELFPEPLKIKETDTARNEFSIFLNQIQKDLRSKISIIGPAYVGKTTLYNLLRSNDEKTIMDFAKASSLSINGISFELWDFQLRNNFSPLWPKFISSSDLVILVFNLGNYHLKIIDHFINLQKLEGNFSKLIVIGNKRDLVEDDDIRRIKNELNIHNFVEISLNSPDAETKIKALIKEIIGLKEDLPQNFEEMVQIADDLTKDGKKVQALAKYKELVKICTEYHDLEQERIFNSKVDEINTEIREQTKLRREFEKKKDFAVPARVKFEKKISVKPLPSTISGGLFLNGEKADNELHPSIESSPKKLVSFQEIESKPNRLKIIKPIKITKKPKKISLPPRKVSKIKEKPGASMPLELFPPHEDLTKEIEKPKIVNFTDELQKIISEKGSSLSLKLSETLLTDLEKSLGRPLTIDDVNSAAEFFVKQDQLST
;
A
#
# COMPACT_ATOMS: atom_id res chain seq x y z
N MET A 1 9.34 2.53 -1.63
CA MET A 1 9.36 1.15 -1.13
C MET A 1 9.13 0.16 -2.26
N LEU A 2 9.91 -0.92 -2.29
CA LEU A 2 9.68 -2.08 -3.17
C LEU A 2 8.46 -2.90 -2.71
N ARG A 3 7.51 -3.15 -3.62
CA ARG A 3 6.28 -3.90 -3.34
C ARG A 3 6.31 -5.31 -3.95
N GLN A 4 6.69 -5.43 -5.21
CA GLN A 4 6.69 -6.69 -5.95
C GLN A 4 7.83 -6.74 -6.98
N ILE A 5 8.29 -7.95 -7.29
CA ILE A 5 9.17 -8.25 -8.42
C ILE A 5 8.51 -9.33 -9.26
N HIS A 6 8.43 -9.11 -10.57
CA HIS A 6 8.00 -10.10 -11.55
C HIS A 6 9.11 -10.32 -12.58
N ILE A 7 9.35 -11.59 -12.93
CA ILE A 7 10.31 -11.98 -13.95
C ILE A 7 9.59 -12.78 -15.02
N PHE A 8 9.82 -12.41 -16.28
CA PHE A 8 9.26 -13.04 -17.45
C PHE A 8 10.40 -13.60 -18.32
N PHE A 9 10.14 -14.75 -18.93
CA PHE A 9 10.98 -15.33 -19.96
C PHE A 9 10.11 -15.52 -21.21
N GLU A 10 10.49 -14.95 -22.35
CA GLU A 10 9.71 -15.04 -23.61
C GLU A 10 8.22 -14.63 -23.44
N GLN A 11 7.97 -13.57 -22.66
CA GLN A 11 6.64 -13.09 -22.24
C GLN A 11 5.87 -14.01 -21.25
N GLN A 12 6.35 -15.23 -20.98
CA GLN A 12 5.79 -16.09 -19.94
C GLN A 12 6.26 -15.60 -18.56
N HIS A 13 5.31 -15.32 -17.66
CA HIS A 13 5.61 -15.01 -16.25
C HIS A 13 6.17 -16.27 -15.58
N ILE A 14 7.46 -16.27 -15.20
CA ILE A 14 8.12 -17.43 -14.59
C ILE A 14 8.20 -17.32 -13.07
N PHE A 15 8.55 -16.14 -12.55
CA PHE A 15 8.79 -15.89 -11.13
C PHE A 15 8.08 -14.62 -10.64
N VAL A 16 7.58 -14.66 -9.41
CA VAL A 16 7.01 -13.52 -8.68
C VAL A 16 7.57 -13.54 -7.25
N LYS A 17 7.80 -12.35 -6.69
CA LYS A 17 8.06 -12.14 -5.27
C LYS A 17 7.29 -10.92 -4.78
N ASP A 18 6.34 -11.14 -3.88
CA ASP A 18 5.58 -10.09 -3.20
C ASP A 18 6.23 -9.77 -1.84
N PHE A 19 6.28 -8.48 -1.51
CA PHE A 19 6.63 -7.96 -0.19
C PHE A 19 5.41 -7.26 0.43
N ALA A 20 4.80 -6.36 -0.31
CA ALA A 20 3.68 -5.54 0.15
C ALA A 20 2.53 -5.58 -0.87
N LYS A 21 1.34 -5.12 -0.46
CA LYS A 21 0.15 -5.03 -1.32
C LYS A 21 0.50 -4.16 -2.55
N GLY A 22 0.45 -4.77 -3.74
CA GLY A 22 0.83 -4.17 -5.02
C GLY A 22 -0.28 -4.33 -6.05
N PHE A 23 0.06 -4.64 -7.31
CA PHE A 23 -0.92 -4.96 -8.34
C PHE A 23 -1.57 -6.32 -8.09
N GLY A 24 -2.90 -6.35 -8.16
CA GLY A 24 -3.64 -7.61 -8.27
C GLY A 24 -3.51 -8.25 -9.67
N TYR A 25 -3.91 -9.51 -9.82
CA TYR A 25 -3.80 -10.26 -11.09
C TYR A 25 -4.38 -9.54 -12.33
N VAL A 26 -5.51 -8.84 -12.18
CA VAL A 26 -6.15 -8.08 -13.26
C VAL A 26 -5.33 -6.84 -13.64
N GLU A 27 -4.79 -6.13 -12.66
CA GLU A 27 -3.94 -4.96 -12.90
C GLU A 27 -2.61 -5.37 -13.50
N LEU A 28 -2.00 -6.46 -13.02
CA LEU A 28 -0.76 -7.01 -13.57
C LEU A 28 -0.94 -7.42 -15.04
N LYS A 29 -2.10 -7.97 -15.44
CA LYS A 29 -2.42 -8.21 -16.86
C LYS A 29 -2.49 -6.92 -17.68
N ASN A 30 -3.08 -5.86 -17.14
CA ASN A 30 -3.11 -4.56 -17.81
C ASN A 30 -1.68 -3.97 -17.95
N VAL A 31 -0.85 -4.12 -16.92
CA VAL A 31 0.58 -3.76 -16.95
C VAL A 31 1.32 -4.57 -18.01
N GLN A 32 1.12 -5.89 -18.07
CA GLN A 32 1.69 -6.78 -19.08
C GLN A 32 1.34 -6.32 -20.49
N GLU A 33 0.06 -6.07 -20.82
CA GLU A 33 -0.34 -5.56 -22.15
C GLU A 33 0.26 -4.18 -22.48
N ILE A 34 0.46 -3.31 -21.47
CA ILE A 34 1.15 -2.03 -21.64
C ILE A 34 2.63 -2.23 -22.00
N ILE A 35 3.33 -3.16 -21.33
CA ILE A 35 4.79 -3.37 -21.51
C ILE A 35 5.14 -4.44 -22.56
N LYS A 36 4.16 -5.18 -23.08
CA LYS A 36 4.28 -6.28 -24.06
C LYS A 36 5.18 -5.97 -25.26
N LYS A 37 5.10 -4.75 -25.78
CA LYS A 37 5.95 -4.28 -26.90
C LYS A 37 7.42 -4.22 -26.53
N TYR A 38 7.73 -3.86 -25.29
CA TYR A 38 9.09 -3.80 -24.75
C TYR A 38 9.57 -5.18 -24.28
N MET A 39 8.66 -6.11 -23.92
CA MET A 39 9.01 -7.51 -23.69
C MET A 39 9.39 -8.23 -24.99
N ALA A 40 8.71 -7.92 -26.09
CA ALA A 40 9.00 -8.50 -27.41
C ALA A 40 10.27 -7.90 -28.06
N LEU A 41 10.64 -6.67 -27.71
CA LEU A 41 11.83 -5.96 -28.20
C LEU A 41 12.45 -5.14 -27.05
N PRO A 42 13.22 -5.79 -26.14
CA PRO A 42 13.84 -5.11 -25.02
C PRO A 42 14.92 -4.12 -25.48
N ILE A 43 14.97 -2.97 -24.82
CA ILE A 43 16.06 -2.00 -25.01
C ILE A 43 17.16 -2.37 -24.01
N ILE A 44 18.12 -3.17 -24.47
CA ILE A 44 19.22 -3.69 -23.67
C ILE A 44 19.94 -2.56 -22.92
N GLY A 45 20.19 -2.76 -21.63
CA GLY A 45 20.92 -1.81 -20.78
C GLY A 45 20.19 -0.50 -20.46
N LYS A 46 18.87 -0.41 -20.70
CA LYS A 46 18.08 0.77 -20.35
C LYS A 46 16.89 0.42 -19.45
N THR A 47 16.91 0.93 -18.21
CA THR A 47 15.71 0.94 -17.38
C THR A 47 14.65 1.88 -17.97
N LEU A 48 13.40 1.45 -17.96
CA LEU A 48 12.22 2.25 -18.27
C LEU A 48 11.35 2.36 -17.02
N SER A 49 10.67 3.49 -16.86
CA SER A 49 9.79 3.74 -15.72
C SER A 49 8.44 4.33 -16.14
N ARG A 50 7.37 3.96 -15.45
CA ARG A 50 6.02 4.49 -15.69
C ARG A 50 5.18 4.49 -14.41
N LYS A 51 4.40 5.57 -14.19
CA LYS A 51 3.38 5.62 -13.14
C LYS A 51 2.09 4.94 -13.62
N ILE A 52 1.54 4.02 -12.81
CA ILE A 52 0.31 3.26 -13.10
C ILE A 52 -0.45 3.11 -11.78
N SER A 53 -1.67 3.65 -11.72
CA SER A 53 -2.43 3.75 -10.46
C SER A 53 -1.59 4.45 -9.37
N ASN A 54 -1.59 3.94 -8.15
CA ASN A 54 -0.83 4.44 -7.01
C ASN A 54 0.64 3.96 -6.97
N PHE A 55 1.12 3.28 -8.01
CA PHE A 55 2.45 2.66 -8.04
C PHE A 55 3.31 3.16 -9.20
N GLN A 56 4.62 3.03 -9.04
CA GLN A 56 5.59 3.22 -10.11
C GLN A 56 6.14 1.85 -10.52
N ILE A 57 6.07 1.56 -11.81
CA ILE A 57 6.79 0.41 -12.39
C ILE A 57 8.15 0.86 -12.91
N PHE A 58 9.14 0.03 -12.66
CA PHE A 58 10.46 0.06 -13.29
C PHE A 58 10.68 -1.26 -14.00
N HIS A 59 11.19 -1.24 -15.22
CA HIS A 59 11.38 -2.46 -15.99
C HIS A 59 12.56 -2.38 -16.96
N GLN A 60 13.23 -3.52 -17.11
CA GLN A 60 14.41 -3.71 -17.95
C GLN A 60 14.38 -5.13 -18.53
N GLY A 61 14.93 -5.31 -19.73
CA GLY A 61 15.08 -6.61 -20.36
C GLY A 61 16.50 -6.82 -20.87
N GLU A 62 16.90 -8.09 -20.89
CA GLU A 62 18.18 -8.58 -21.39
C GLU A 62 17.94 -9.97 -21.99
N ASP A 63 18.37 -10.16 -23.23
CA ASP A 63 18.03 -11.30 -24.07
C ASP A 63 16.51 -11.64 -24.03
N ASN A 64 16.17 -12.86 -23.61
CA ASN A 64 14.78 -13.33 -23.51
C ASN A 64 14.15 -13.07 -22.12
N LEU A 65 14.89 -12.47 -21.18
CA LEU A 65 14.44 -12.18 -19.82
C LEU A 65 13.93 -10.74 -19.68
N TYR A 66 12.92 -10.58 -18.83
CA TYR A 66 12.31 -9.29 -18.53
C TYR A 66 12.01 -9.15 -17.04
N PHE A 67 12.51 -8.09 -16.43
CA PHE A 67 12.35 -7.79 -15.01
C PHE A 67 11.43 -6.59 -14.85
N LEU A 68 10.45 -6.73 -13.95
CA LEU A 68 9.46 -5.70 -13.61
C LEU A 68 9.42 -5.53 -12.10
N PHE A 69 9.85 -4.37 -11.63
CA PHE A 69 9.81 -3.95 -10.23
C PHE A 69 8.60 -3.04 -10.03
N VAL A 70 7.79 -3.32 -9.02
CA VAL A 70 6.64 -2.51 -8.59
C VAL A 70 7.02 -1.81 -7.30
N THR A 71 6.88 -0.48 -7.28
CA THR A 71 7.39 0.41 -6.24
C THR A 71 6.39 1.51 -5.90
N ASP A 72 6.60 2.24 -4.81
CA ASP A 72 5.85 3.46 -4.51
C ASP A 72 6.31 4.66 -5.36
N LEU A 73 5.44 5.66 -5.50
CA LEU A 73 5.67 6.84 -6.35
C LEU A 73 6.82 7.77 -5.88
N VAL A 74 7.41 7.48 -4.72
CA VAL A 74 8.57 8.16 -4.12
C VAL A 74 9.89 7.73 -4.78
N ASP A 75 9.96 6.50 -5.31
CA ASP A 75 11.20 5.91 -5.82
C ASP A 75 11.63 6.52 -7.18
N THR A 76 12.95 6.67 -7.37
CA THR A 76 13.56 7.27 -8.58
C THR A 76 14.26 6.24 -9.47
N ILE A 77 14.34 6.51 -10.77
CA ILE A 77 14.95 5.57 -11.72
C ILE A 77 16.43 5.32 -11.45
N GLN A 78 17.19 6.36 -11.09
CA GLN A 78 18.61 6.25 -10.76
C GLN A 78 18.85 5.39 -9.52
N TYR A 79 17.90 5.39 -8.57
CA TYR A 79 17.98 4.56 -7.38
C TYR A 79 17.69 3.09 -7.71
N ILE A 80 16.57 2.82 -8.39
CA ILE A 80 16.10 1.43 -8.65
C ILE A 80 16.92 0.70 -9.72
N GLU A 81 17.44 1.39 -10.74
CA GLU A 81 18.21 0.80 -11.85
C GLU A 81 19.40 -0.06 -11.37
N LYS A 82 20.11 0.37 -10.32
CA LYS A 82 21.19 -0.41 -9.71
C LYS A 82 20.71 -1.78 -9.20
N TYR A 83 19.57 -1.80 -8.50
CA TYR A 83 19.04 -3.02 -7.87
C TYR A 83 18.39 -3.95 -8.89
N ILE A 84 17.77 -3.40 -9.95
CA ILE A 84 17.33 -4.18 -11.11
C ILE A 84 18.52 -4.91 -11.71
N LYS A 85 19.62 -4.21 -12.02
CA LYS A 85 20.82 -4.84 -12.58
C LYS A 85 21.40 -5.93 -11.67
N MET A 86 21.60 -5.64 -10.38
CA MET A 86 22.07 -6.65 -9.41
C MET A 86 21.17 -7.89 -9.37
N THR A 87 19.86 -7.71 -9.56
CA THR A 87 18.88 -8.80 -9.59
C THR A 87 18.92 -9.60 -10.89
N MET A 88 19.17 -8.94 -12.03
CA MET A 88 19.42 -9.60 -13.32
C MET A 88 20.69 -10.45 -13.26
N ASP A 89 21.80 -9.86 -12.81
CA ASP A 89 23.09 -10.54 -12.67
C ASP A 89 22.95 -11.82 -11.81
N LYS A 90 22.35 -11.70 -10.60
CA LYS A 90 22.19 -12.83 -9.68
C LYS A 90 21.14 -13.86 -10.14
N PHE A 91 20.11 -13.45 -10.89
CA PHE A 91 19.16 -14.39 -11.48
C PHE A 91 19.80 -15.24 -12.57
N SER A 92 20.56 -14.63 -13.48
CA SER A 92 21.27 -15.34 -14.56
C SER A 92 22.35 -16.28 -14.03
N GLU A 93 22.99 -15.94 -12.90
CA GLU A 93 23.92 -16.81 -12.18
C GLU A 93 23.22 -18.09 -11.65
N LEU A 94 22.06 -17.94 -11.01
CA LEU A 94 21.33 -19.04 -10.37
C LEU A 94 20.45 -19.86 -11.32
N PHE A 95 20.00 -19.28 -12.43
CA PHE A 95 19.10 -19.92 -13.39
C PHE A 95 19.59 -19.80 -14.85
N PRO A 96 20.69 -20.49 -15.23
CA PRO A 96 21.14 -20.58 -16.63
C PRO A 96 20.07 -21.11 -17.59
N GLU A 97 19.12 -21.90 -17.08
CA GLU A 97 17.91 -22.33 -17.79
C GLU A 97 16.65 -21.79 -17.06
N PRO A 98 16.17 -20.58 -17.39
CA PRO A 98 15.09 -19.92 -16.63
C PRO A 98 13.77 -20.68 -16.53
N LEU A 99 13.49 -21.60 -17.47
CA LEU A 99 12.29 -22.45 -17.45
C LEU A 99 12.34 -23.52 -16.34
N LYS A 100 13.52 -23.95 -15.90
CA LYS A 100 13.71 -24.96 -14.84
C LYS A 100 13.59 -24.40 -13.42
N ILE A 101 13.24 -23.13 -13.25
CA ILE A 101 13.06 -22.48 -11.93
C ILE A 101 12.04 -23.17 -11.00
N LYS A 102 11.16 -24.02 -11.55
CA LYS A 102 10.22 -24.85 -10.78
C LYS A 102 10.83 -26.12 -10.19
N GLU A 103 12.01 -26.52 -10.66
CA GLU A 103 12.67 -27.80 -10.32
C GLU A 103 13.77 -27.62 -9.26
N THR A 104 14.22 -26.38 -9.00
CA THR A 104 15.41 -26.06 -8.22
C THR A 104 15.10 -25.28 -6.93
N ASP A 105 14.49 -25.95 -5.95
CA ASP A 105 14.12 -25.35 -4.66
C ASP A 105 15.27 -24.64 -3.94
N THR A 106 16.51 -25.18 -4.00
CA THR A 106 17.69 -24.58 -3.36
C THR A 106 18.05 -23.22 -3.98
N ALA A 107 18.21 -23.16 -5.30
CA ALA A 107 18.51 -21.92 -6.02
C ALA A 107 17.37 -20.89 -5.88
N ARG A 108 16.11 -21.36 -5.87
CA ARG A 108 14.93 -20.52 -5.64
C ARG A 108 14.88 -19.91 -4.24
N ASN A 109 15.29 -20.67 -3.23
CA ASN A 109 15.43 -20.17 -1.86
C ASN A 109 16.59 -19.18 -1.72
N GLU A 110 17.75 -19.45 -2.33
CA GLU A 110 18.89 -18.52 -2.35
C GLU A 110 18.50 -17.19 -3.01
N PHE A 111 17.87 -17.24 -4.20
CA PHE A 111 17.39 -16.04 -4.88
C PHE A 111 16.35 -15.28 -4.04
N SER A 112 15.46 -15.98 -3.34
CA SER A 112 14.48 -15.35 -2.43
C SER A 112 15.13 -14.66 -1.23
N ILE A 113 16.20 -15.23 -0.67
CA ILE A 113 17.00 -14.60 0.40
C ILE A 113 17.70 -13.35 -0.15
N PHE A 114 18.29 -13.44 -1.34
CA PHE A 114 18.89 -12.28 -2.02
C PHE A 114 17.87 -11.16 -2.27
N LEU A 115 16.66 -11.48 -2.73
CA LEU A 115 15.60 -10.47 -2.94
C LEU A 115 15.14 -9.81 -1.62
N ASN A 116 15.09 -10.56 -0.51
CA ASN A 116 14.83 -9.97 0.80
C ASN A 116 15.94 -8.97 1.21
N GLN A 117 17.21 -9.27 0.88
CA GLN A 117 18.32 -8.35 1.11
C GLN A 117 18.21 -7.10 0.21
N ILE A 118 17.81 -7.24 -1.06
CA ILE A 118 17.52 -6.11 -1.95
C ILE A 118 16.39 -5.22 -1.39
N GLN A 119 15.31 -5.79 -0.84
CA GLN A 119 14.25 -5.02 -0.17
C GLN A 119 14.82 -4.20 1.00
N LYS A 120 15.64 -4.82 1.85
CA LYS A 120 16.29 -4.17 3.00
C LYS A 120 17.24 -3.04 2.56
N ASP A 121 18.00 -3.25 1.50
CA ASP A 121 18.95 -2.26 0.97
C ASP A 121 18.29 -1.10 0.20
N LEU A 122 17.01 -1.25 -0.17
CA LEU A 122 16.15 -0.18 -0.67
C LEU A 122 15.58 0.75 0.42
N ARG A 123 15.96 0.53 1.70
CA ARG A 123 15.79 1.42 2.87
C ARG A 123 14.52 2.28 2.86
N SER A 124 13.37 1.61 2.91
CA SER A 124 12.08 2.31 2.95
C SER A 124 11.96 3.12 4.24
N LYS A 125 11.61 4.40 4.12
CA LYS A 125 11.85 5.43 5.14
C LYS A 125 10.57 5.86 5.84
N ILE A 126 10.57 5.83 7.18
CA ILE A 126 9.49 6.31 8.04
C ILE A 126 10.00 7.49 8.86
N SER A 127 9.39 8.67 8.71
CA SER A 127 9.79 9.88 9.44
C SER A 127 8.79 10.30 10.50
N ILE A 128 9.24 10.45 11.74
CA ILE A 128 8.43 10.98 12.84
C ILE A 128 8.59 12.51 12.88
N ILE A 129 7.48 13.24 12.72
CA ILE A 129 7.44 14.70 12.71
C ILE A 129 6.44 15.25 13.73
N GLY A 130 6.47 16.56 13.96
CA GLY A 130 5.55 17.26 14.86
C GLY A 130 6.24 18.12 15.91
N PRO A 131 5.47 18.79 16.79
CA PRO A 131 6.00 19.78 17.72
C PRO A 131 6.99 19.24 18.77
N ALA A 132 7.65 20.13 19.51
CA ALA A 132 8.45 19.76 20.68
C ALA A 132 7.56 19.15 21.79
N TYR A 133 8.11 18.25 22.61
CA TYR A 133 7.46 17.65 23.81
C TYR A 133 6.15 16.86 23.61
N VAL A 134 5.80 16.52 22.36
CA VAL A 134 4.62 15.71 22.01
C VAL A 134 4.82 14.20 22.12
N GLY A 135 6.06 13.72 22.33
CA GLY A 135 6.39 12.29 22.48
C GLY A 135 7.01 11.61 21.24
N LYS A 136 7.54 12.35 20.27
CA LYS A 136 8.23 11.79 19.07
C LYS A 136 9.32 10.77 19.43
N THR A 137 10.22 11.14 20.34
CA THR A 137 11.30 10.26 20.81
C THR A 137 10.79 9.09 21.65
N THR A 138 9.64 9.23 22.33
CA THR A 138 8.96 8.11 23.01
C THR A 138 8.46 7.10 21.97
N LEU A 139 7.80 7.57 20.91
CA LEU A 139 7.35 6.74 19.79
C LEU A 139 8.53 6.05 19.08
N TYR A 140 9.61 6.78 18.84
CA TYR A 140 10.84 6.23 18.29
C TYR A 140 11.41 5.11 19.16
N ASN A 141 11.54 5.35 20.47
CA ASN A 141 12.05 4.35 21.41
C ASN A 141 11.15 3.12 21.55
N LEU A 142 9.84 3.28 21.35
CA LEU A 142 8.86 2.19 21.36
C LEU A 142 8.95 1.30 20.10
N LEU A 143 9.35 1.86 18.95
CA LEU A 143 9.37 1.14 17.67
C LEU A 143 10.76 0.68 17.22
N ARG A 144 11.84 1.31 17.69
CA ARG A 144 13.20 1.05 17.22
C ARG A 144 13.70 -0.36 17.55
N SER A 145 14.50 -0.93 16.66
CA SER A 145 15.41 -2.03 17.02
C SER A 145 16.60 -1.48 17.84
N ASN A 146 17.41 -2.39 18.38
CA ASN A 146 18.60 -2.04 19.17
C ASN A 146 19.68 -1.27 18.36
N ASP A 147 19.69 -1.43 17.03
CA ASP A 147 20.66 -0.80 16.13
C ASP A 147 20.29 0.66 15.83
N GLU A 148 20.73 1.58 16.69
CA GLU A 148 20.60 3.03 16.51
C GLU A 148 21.82 3.64 15.82
N LYS A 149 21.56 4.58 14.90
CA LYS A 149 22.55 5.39 14.20
C LYS A 149 22.26 6.87 14.42
N THR A 150 23.17 7.56 15.08
CA THR A 150 23.18 9.02 15.12
C THR A 150 23.60 9.53 13.74
N ILE A 151 22.72 10.26 13.06
CA ILE A 151 23.00 10.85 11.75
C ILE A 151 23.54 12.27 11.93
N MET A 152 22.95 13.03 12.85
CA MET A 152 23.36 14.36 13.31
C MET A 152 22.90 14.52 14.77
N ASP A 153 23.39 15.54 15.48
CA ASP A 153 23.04 15.82 16.89
C ASP A 153 21.53 15.95 17.15
N PHE A 154 20.76 16.28 16.11
CA PHE A 154 19.31 16.47 16.14
C PHE A 154 18.53 15.43 15.30
N ALA A 155 19.20 14.39 14.78
CA ALA A 155 18.59 13.37 13.91
C ALA A 155 19.13 11.95 14.21
N LYS A 156 18.21 11.06 14.60
CA LYS A 156 18.50 9.64 14.90
C LYS A 156 17.75 8.75 13.91
N ALA A 157 18.39 7.66 13.49
CA ALA A 157 17.80 6.65 12.63
C ALA A 157 18.00 5.25 13.23
N SER A 158 17.01 4.38 13.13
CA SER A 158 17.10 2.97 13.54
C SER A 158 16.36 2.07 12.55
N SER A 159 16.66 0.78 12.56
CA SER A 159 15.84 -0.20 11.85
C SER A 159 14.53 -0.48 12.59
N LEU A 160 13.45 -0.65 11.85
CA LEU A 160 12.16 -1.18 12.31
C LEU A 160 11.77 -2.34 11.39
N SER A 161 11.47 -3.51 11.95
CA SER A 161 11.00 -4.67 11.19
C SER A 161 9.52 -4.91 11.47
N ILE A 162 8.71 -5.04 10.40
CA ILE A 162 7.29 -5.43 10.45
C ILE A 162 7.08 -6.49 9.38
N ASN A 163 6.59 -7.68 9.76
CA ASN A 163 6.36 -8.80 8.84
C ASN A 163 7.57 -9.15 7.95
N GLY A 164 8.78 -9.09 8.52
CA GLY A 164 10.05 -9.35 7.81
C GLY A 164 10.54 -8.22 6.90
N ILE A 165 9.76 -7.15 6.72
CA ILE A 165 10.12 -5.97 5.92
C ILE A 165 10.82 -4.96 6.82
N SER A 166 12.00 -4.52 6.38
CA SER A 166 12.82 -3.55 7.11
C SER A 166 12.54 -2.12 6.62
N PHE A 167 12.33 -1.24 7.60
CA PHE A 167 12.22 0.21 7.43
C PHE A 167 13.36 0.91 8.17
N GLU A 168 13.73 2.10 7.69
CA GLU A 168 14.56 3.04 8.43
C GLU A 168 13.64 4.06 9.11
N LEU A 169 13.56 4.00 10.44
CA LEU A 169 12.75 4.89 11.28
C LEU A 169 13.58 6.09 11.71
N TRP A 170 13.10 7.30 11.44
CA TRP A 170 13.79 8.56 11.73
C TRP A 170 13.07 9.37 12.82
N ASP A 171 13.78 9.72 13.90
CA ASP A 171 13.36 10.71 14.90
C ASP A 171 14.10 12.03 14.70
N PHE A 172 13.35 13.13 14.75
CA PHE A 172 13.88 14.47 14.49
C PHE A 172 13.64 15.40 15.67
N GLN A 173 14.73 15.76 16.35
CA GLN A 173 14.73 16.37 17.67
C GLN A 173 14.90 17.89 17.61
N LEU A 174 14.31 18.54 16.60
CA LEU A 174 14.29 20.01 16.54
C LEU A 174 13.27 20.61 17.51
N ARG A 175 13.71 21.70 18.16
CA ARG A 175 12.85 22.59 18.97
C ARG A 175 12.03 23.56 18.12
N ASN A 176 12.55 23.96 16.95
CA ASN A 176 11.87 24.88 16.05
C ASN A 176 10.91 24.14 15.10
N ASN A 177 9.62 24.41 15.25
CA ASN A 177 8.55 23.82 14.42
C ASN A 177 8.59 24.30 12.96
N PHE A 178 9.17 25.47 12.68
CA PHE A 178 9.27 26.09 11.35
C PHE A 178 10.69 26.00 10.76
N SER A 179 11.48 25.02 11.18
CA SER A 179 12.84 24.84 10.68
C SER A 179 12.88 24.54 9.17
N PRO A 180 13.77 25.17 8.38
CA PRO A 180 13.95 24.88 6.96
C PRO A 180 14.53 23.48 6.69
N LEU A 181 14.87 22.73 7.74
CA LEU A 181 15.31 21.34 7.63
C LEU A 181 14.14 20.37 7.41
N TRP A 182 12.95 20.62 8.00
CA TRP A 182 11.81 19.69 7.94
C TRP A 182 11.44 19.20 6.52
N PRO A 183 11.45 20.03 5.45
CA PRO A 183 11.33 19.56 4.07
C PRO A 183 12.22 18.37 3.72
N LYS A 184 13.53 18.45 4.04
CA LYS A 184 14.51 17.41 3.72
C LYS A 184 14.22 16.11 4.46
N PHE A 185 13.72 16.18 5.69
CA PHE A 185 13.37 15.00 6.49
C PHE A 185 12.07 14.34 6.01
N ILE A 186 11.07 15.13 5.60
CA ILE A 186 9.83 14.63 5.01
C ILE A 186 10.07 14.05 3.61
N SER A 187 10.90 14.69 2.80
CA SER A 187 11.29 14.22 1.46
C SER A 187 11.84 12.79 1.51
N SER A 188 11.61 12.04 0.43
CA SER A 188 11.97 10.63 0.28
C SER A 188 11.42 9.65 1.34
N SER A 189 10.44 10.05 2.17
CA SER A 189 9.78 9.12 3.10
C SER A 189 8.64 8.37 2.41
N ASP A 190 8.51 7.08 2.66
CA ASP A 190 7.33 6.29 2.27
C ASP A 190 6.15 6.58 3.21
N LEU A 191 6.47 6.81 4.49
CA LEU A 191 5.50 7.13 5.54
C LEU A 191 6.00 8.30 6.40
N VAL A 192 5.10 9.21 6.72
CA VAL A 192 5.29 10.29 7.68
C VAL A 192 4.31 10.09 8.83
N ILE A 193 4.81 10.13 10.06
CA ILE A 193 4.01 10.03 11.28
C ILE A 193 4.06 11.38 11.99
N LEU A 194 2.98 12.14 11.90
CA LEU A 194 2.79 13.39 12.63
C LEU A 194 2.24 13.11 14.02
N VAL A 195 3.03 13.40 15.05
CA VAL A 195 2.60 13.27 16.45
C VAL A 195 2.26 14.65 17.02
N PHE A 196 1.13 14.76 17.72
CA PHE A 196 0.77 15.94 18.52
C PHE A 196 0.26 15.52 19.91
N ASN A 197 0.15 16.47 20.84
CA ASN A 197 -0.28 16.22 22.22
C ASN A 197 -1.76 16.63 22.39
N LEU A 198 -2.65 15.70 22.71
CA LEU A 198 -4.09 15.98 22.87
C LEU A 198 -4.37 17.00 23.98
N GLY A 199 -3.64 16.96 25.10
CA GLY A 199 -3.85 17.87 26.22
C GLY A 199 -3.24 19.28 26.04
N ASN A 200 -2.42 19.48 25.00
CA ASN A 200 -1.87 20.80 24.65
C ASN A 200 -1.42 20.80 23.18
N TYR A 201 -2.31 21.25 22.30
CA TYR A 201 -2.11 21.31 20.85
C TYR A 201 -2.30 22.74 20.33
N HIS A 202 -1.73 22.99 19.14
CA HIS A 202 -1.88 24.25 18.42
C HIS A 202 -2.23 23.98 16.97
N LEU A 203 -3.47 24.28 16.58
CA LEU A 203 -4.03 24.06 15.24
C LEU A 203 -3.05 24.50 14.13
N LYS A 204 -2.62 25.78 14.16
CA LYS A 204 -1.70 26.37 13.18
C LYS A 204 -0.37 25.59 12.99
N ILE A 205 0.13 24.93 14.03
CA ILE A 205 1.38 24.17 13.97
C ILE A 205 1.13 22.78 13.38
N ILE A 206 0.00 22.16 13.72
CA ILE A 206 -0.43 20.87 13.12
C ILE A 206 -0.73 21.08 11.62
N ASP A 207 -1.47 22.14 11.27
CA ASP A 207 -1.71 22.55 9.89
C ASP A 207 -0.41 22.81 9.12
N HIS A 208 0.57 23.46 9.75
CA HIS A 208 1.88 23.66 9.15
C HIS A 208 2.54 22.31 8.77
N PHE A 209 2.61 21.35 9.69
CA PHE A 209 3.19 20.03 9.40
C PHE A 209 2.41 19.23 8.35
N ILE A 210 1.07 19.31 8.35
CA ILE A 210 0.22 18.64 7.35
C ILE A 210 0.44 19.26 5.96
N ASN A 211 0.47 20.58 5.87
CA ASN A 211 0.72 21.27 4.61
C ASN A 211 2.16 21.03 4.13
N LEU A 212 3.13 20.96 5.03
CA LEU A 212 4.51 20.62 4.72
C LEU A 212 4.63 19.19 4.17
N GLN A 213 3.92 18.21 4.75
CA GLN A 213 3.85 16.86 4.20
C GLN A 213 3.21 16.83 2.81
N LYS A 214 2.11 17.57 2.59
CA LYS A 214 1.46 17.66 1.26
C LYS A 214 2.36 18.28 0.19
N LEU A 215 3.24 19.22 0.56
CA LEU A 215 4.16 19.89 -0.36
C LEU A 215 5.41 19.04 -0.67
N GLU A 216 6.09 18.56 0.36
CA GLU A 216 7.43 17.94 0.27
C GLU A 216 7.39 16.40 0.21
N GLY A 217 6.26 15.82 0.61
CA GLY A 217 5.99 14.39 0.66
C GLY A 217 4.67 14.04 -0.01
N ASN A 218 4.33 14.68 -1.13
CA ASN A 218 3.06 14.48 -1.84
C ASN A 218 2.75 13.01 -2.24
N PHE A 219 3.77 12.15 -2.32
CA PHE A 219 3.66 10.71 -2.54
C PHE A 219 3.86 9.87 -1.27
N SER A 220 4.25 10.49 -0.15
CA SER A 220 4.36 9.81 1.14
C SER A 220 2.98 9.65 1.76
N LYS A 221 2.82 8.59 2.55
CA LYS A 221 1.60 8.35 3.32
C LYS A 221 1.70 9.10 4.65
N LEU A 222 0.56 9.52 5.21
CA LEU A 222 0.51 10.28 6.46
C LEU A 222 -0.30 9.52 7.52
N ILE A 223 0.31 9.29 8.69
CA ILE A 223 -0.39 8.96 9.94
C ILE A 223 -0.41 10.21 10.80
N VAL A 224 -1.56 10.58 11.35
CA VAL A 224 -1.67 11.62 12.37
C VAL A 224 -2.03 10.96 13.70
N ILE A 225 -1.21 11.18 14.73
CA ILE A 225 -1.35 10.57 16.05
C ILE A 225 -1.53 11.68 17.11
N GLY A 226 -2.71 11.69 17.74
CA GLY A 226 -2.97 12.41 18.97
C GLY A 226 -2.47 11.59 20.16
N ASN A 227 -1.29 11.92 20.67
CA ASN A 227 -0.69 11.29 21.84
C ASN A 227 -1.21 11.89 23.16
N LYS A 228 -0.96 11.19 24.26
CA LYS A 228 -1.35 11.50 25.64
C LYS A 228 -2.86 11.45 25.85
N ARG A 229 -3.51 10.45 25.25
CA ARG A 229 -4.94 10.14 25.46
C ARG A 229 -5.28 9.99 26.96
N ASP A 230 -4.33 9.56 27.78
CA ASP A 230 -4.43 9.43 29.24
C ASP A 230 -4.60 10.74 30.02
N LEU A 231 -4.39 11.91 29.39
CA LEU A 231 -4.43 13.22 30.06
C LEU A 231 -5.66 14.08 29.68
N VAL A 232 -6.66 13.49 29.01
CA VAL A 232 -7.74 14.23 28.33
C VAL A 232 -9.07 13.48 28.49
N GLU A 233 -10.20 14.19 28.58
CA GLU A 233 -11.53 13.58 28.67
C GLU A 233 -12.14 13.30 27.28
N ASP A 234 -13.16 12.43 27.21
CA ASP A 234 -13.82 12.10 25.92
C ASP A 234 -14.47 13.32 25.24
N ASP A 235 -15.01 14.27 26.01
CA ASP A 235 -15.65 15.47 25.47
C ASP A 235 -14.64 16.47 24.88
N ASP A 236 -13.46 16.59 25.46
CA ASP A 236 -12.35 17.37 24.89
C ASP A 236 -11.93 16.78 23.52
N ILE A 237 -11.93 15.46 23.36
CA ILE A 237 -11.56 14.81 22.10
C ILE A 237 -12.59 15.05 21.00
N ARG A 238 -13.89 15.07 21.34
CA ARG A 238 -14.95 15.48 20.41
C ARG A 238 -14.72 16.92 19.94
N ARG A 239 -14.36 17.81 20.86
CA ARG A 239 -13.99 19.19 20.54
C ARG A 239 -12.73 19.26 19.66
N ILE A 240 -11.65 18.54 20.00
CA ILE A 240 -10.40 18.47 19.22
C ILE A 240 -10.67 18.02 17.77
N LYS A 241 -11.51 16.99 17.57
CA LYS A 241 -11.89 16.51 16.23
C LYS A 241 -12.64 17.57 15.42
N ASN A 242 -13.55 18.30 16.06
CA ASN A 242 -14.30 19.38 15.43
C ASN A 242 -13.41 20.59 15.09
N GLU A 243 -12.45 20.93 15.96
CA GLU A 243 -11.54 22.07 15.75
C GLU A 243 -10.44 21.80 14.71
N LEU A 244 -9.86 20.59 14.68
CA LEU A 244 -8.75 20.27 13.77
C LEU A 244 -9.17 20.14 12.30
N ASN A 245 -10.44 19.82 12.02
CA ASN A 245 -10.92 19.44 10.68
C ASN A 245 -10.09 18.32 10.01
N ILE A 246 -9.32 17.57 10.80
CA ILE A 246 -8.62 16.35 10.41
C ILE A 246 -9.59 15.21 10.72
N HIS A 247 -10.37 14.78 9.72
CA HIS A 247 -11.43 13.78 9.93
C HIS A 247 -10.92 12.48 10.58
N ASN A 248 -9.67 12.09 10.29
CA ASN A 248 -9.04 10.87 10.80
C ASN A 248 -7.66 11.17 11.41
N PHE A 249 -7.58 11.25 12.74
CA PHE A 249 -6.33 11.05 13.50
C PHE A 249 -6.54 9.91 14.51
N VAL A 250 -5.45 9.24 14.88
CA VAL A 250 -5.47 8.13 15.84
C VAL A 250 -5.21 8.67 17.24
N GLU A 251 -6.08 8.36 18.17
CA GLU A 251 -5.88 8.64 19.60
C GLU A 251 -5.07 7.50 20.24
N ILE A 252 -4.00 7.86 20.96
CA ILE A 252 -3.21 6.87 21.69
C ILE A 252 -2.57 7.48 22.94
N SER A 253 -2.25 6.63 23.92
CA SER A 253 -1.22 6.95 24.90
C SER A 253 0.01 6.12 24.56
N LEU A 254 1.15 6.74 24.27
CA LEU A 254 2.40 6.01 24.06
C LEU A 254 2.93 5.32 25.33
N ASN A 255 2.30 5.56 26.49
CA ASN A 255 2.60 4.89 27.75
C ASN A 255 1.79 3.58 27.95
N SER A 256 0.80 3.29 27.09
CA SER A 256 -0.01 2.07 27.23
C SER A 256 0.77 0.85 26.70
N PRO A 257 0.64 -0.33 27.34
CA PRO A 257 1.44 -1.52 26.99
C PRO A 257 1.11 -2.09 25.60
N ASP A 258 -0.05 -1.72 25.03
CA ASP A 258 -0.52 -2.10 23.71
C ASP A 258 -0.19 -1.08 22.61
N ALA A 259 0.47 0.03 22.96
CA ALA A 259 0.74 1.12 22.02
C ALA A 259 1.62 0.68 20.84
N GLU A 260 2.66 -0.11 21.11
CA GLU A 260 3.58 -0.62 20.07
C GLU A 260 2.81 -1.45 19.02
N THR A 261 2.00 -2.40 19.48
CA THR A 261 1.21 -3.30 18.63
C THR A 261 0.18 -2.51 17.80
N LYS A 262 -0.53 -1.56 18.43
CA LYS A 262 -1.48 -0.67 17.74
C LYS A 262 -0.81 0.14 16.63
N ILE A 263 0.36 0.71 16.90
CA ILE A 263 1.07 1.53 15.92
C ILE A 263 1.68 0.67 14.81
N LYS A 264 2.25 -0.50 15.12
CA LYS A 264 2.72 -1.45 14.10
C LYS A 264 1.59 -1.92 13.20
N ALA A 265 0.39 -2.16 13.74
CA ALA A 265 -0.81 -2.48 12.95
C ALA A 265 -1.22 -1.32 12.02
N LEU A 266 -1.25 -0.07 12.51
CA LEU A 266 -1.52 1.11 11.69
C LEU A 266 -0.49 1.34 10.57
N ILE A 267 0.80 1.15 10.87
CA ILE A 267 1.86 1.20 9.87
C ILE A 267 1.65 0.10 8.81
N LYS A 268 1.31 -1.13 9.24
CA LYS A 268 1.01 -2.28 8.36
C LYS A 268 -0.17 -1.97 7.42
N GLU A 269 -1.27 -1.46 7.96
CA GLU A 269 -2.47 -1.07 7.22
C GLU A 269 -2.17 0.04 6.20
N ILE A 270 -1.62 1.16 6.67
CA ILE A 270 -1.44 2.37 5.85
C ILE A 270 -0.38 2.15 4.78
N ILE A 271 0.78 1.57 5.11
CA ILE A 271 1.79 1.21 4.10
C ILE A 271 1.23 0.14 3.14
N GLY A 272 0.25 -0.66 3.58
CA GLY A 272 -0.34 -1.74 2.82
C GLY A 272 0.66 -2.89 2.72
N LEU A 273 1.12 -3.40 3.86
CA LEU A 273 1.97 -4.58 3.92
C LEU A 273 1.12 -5.85 3.80
N LYS A 274 1.76 -6.95 3.40
CA LYS A 274 1.11 -8.24 3.31
C LYS A 274 0.67 -8.73 4.70
N GLU A 275 -0.47 -9.39 4.77
CA GLU A 275 -0.92 -10.10 5.96
C GLU A 275 -0.44 -11.55 5.92
N ASP A 276 -0.09 -12.08 7.08
CA ASP A 276 0.35 -13.47 7.20
C ASP A 276 -0.86 -14.38 6.96
N LEU A 277 -0.66 -15.47 6.23
CA LEU A 277 -1.74 -16.39 5.87
C LEU A 277 -2.41 -16.97 7.14
N PRO A 278 -3.70 -17.34 7.08
CA PRO A 278 -4.40 -17.97 8.21
C PRO A 278 -3.64 -19.18 8.77
N GLN A 279 -3.66 -19.37 10.09
CA GLN A 279 -2.92 -20.48 10.73
C GLN A 279 -3.33 -21.87 10.22
N ASN A 280 -4.59 -22.04 9.80
CA ASN A 280 -5.14 -23.26 9.23
C ASN A 280 -4.93 -23.39 7.71
N PHE A 281 -4.19 -22.46 7.07
CA PHE A 281 -4.02 -22.44 5.61
C PHE A 281 -3.33 -23.71 5.09
N GLU A 282 -2.28 -24.18 5.78
CA GLU A 282 -1.57 -25.42 5.40
C GLU A 282 -2.48 -26.65 5.49
N GLU A 283 -3.32 -26.74 6.52
CA GLU A 283 -4.33 -27.80 6.67
C GLU A 283 -5.34 -27.77 5.51
N MET A 284 -5.81 -26.57 5.12
CA MET A 284 -6.72 -26.40 3.99
C MET A 284 -6.09 -26.83 2.65
N VAL A 285 -4.79 -26.60 2.45
CA VAL A 285 -4.03 -27.08 1.29
C VAL A 285 -3.94 -28.60 1.29
N GLN A 286 -3.58 -29.21 2.42
CA GLN A 286 -3.51 -30.68 2.57
C GLN A 286 -4.88 -31.33 2.27
N ILE A 287 -5.97 -30.78 2.81
CA ILE A 287 -7.34 -31.26 2.53
C ILE A 287 -7.67 -31.17 1.03
N ALA A 288 -7.29 -30.09 0.34
CA ALA A 288 -7.54 -29.95 -1.10
C ALA A 288 -6.73 -30.96 -1.93
N ASP A 289 -5.46 -31.19 -1.56
CA ASP A 289 -4.58 -32.17 -2.20
C ASP A 289 -5.08 -33.61 -1.96
N ASP A 290 -5.53 -33.95 -0.76
CA ASP A 290 -6.06 -35.28 -0.44
C ASP A 290 -7.41 -35.56 -1.11
N LEU A 291 -8.31 -34.57 -1.18
CA LEU A 291 -9.53 -34.68 -1.99
C LEU A 291 -9.24 -34.89 -3.50
N THR A 292 -8.07 -34.41 -3.97
CA THR A 292 -7.62 -34.64 -5.34
C THR A 292 -7.13 -36.07 -5.53
N LYS A 293 -6.30 -36.59 -4.60
CA LYS A 293 -5.83 -38.00 -4.57
C LYS A 293 -6.99 -39.01 -4.47
N ASP A 294 -8.00 -38.69 -3.65
CA ASP A 294 -9.24 -39.47 -3.49
C ASP A 294 -10.14 -39.49 -4.74
N GLY A 295 -9.82 -38.71 -5.78
CA GLY A 295 -10.67 -38.56 -6.96
C GLY A 295 -11.97 -37.78 -6.71
N LYS A 296 -12.13 -37.10 -5.56
CA LYS A 296 -13.29 -36.28 -5.19
C LYS A 296 -13.22 -34.89 -5.86
N LYS A 297 -13.00 -34.87 -7.19
CA LYS A 297 -12.61 -33.69 -7.99
C LYS A 297 -13.49 -32.45 -7.79
N VAL A 298 -14.80 -32.62 -7.61
CA VAL A 298 -15.73 -31.48 -7.39
C VAL A 298 -15.51 -30.82 -6.02
N GLN A 299 -15.20 -31.60 -4.98
CA GLN A 299 -14.91 -31.08 -3.64
C GLN A 299 -13.52 -30.43 -3.59
N ALA A 300 -12.52 -31.06 -4.22
CA ALA A 300 -11.18 -30.48 -4.41
C ALA A 300 -11.26 -29.13 -5.15
N LEU A 301 -12.01 -29.05 -6.26
CA LEU A 301 -12.23 -27.82 -7.02
C LEU A 301 -12.86 -26.70 -6.17
N ALA A 302 -13.81 -27.03 -5.29
CA ALA A 302 -14.39 -26.07 -4.36
C ALA A 302 -13.36 -25.55 -3.35
N LYS A 303 -12.54 -26.46 -2.79
CA LYS A 303 -11.48 -26.11 -1.82
C LYS A 303 -10.34 -25.31 -2.42
N TYR A 304 -9.88 -25.60 -3.64
CA TYR A 304 -8.89 -24.73 -4.29
C TYR A 304 -9.45 -23.35 -4.65
N LYS A 305 -10.74 -23.22 -4.98
CA LYS A 305 -11.36 -21.89 -5.18
C LYS A 305 -11.46 -21.08 -3.89
N GLU A 306 -11.68 -21.75 -2.75
CA GLU A 306 -11.62 -21.15 -1.42
C GLU A 306 -10.18 -20.69 -1.10
N LEU A 307 -9.17 -21.54 -1.36
CA LEU A 307 -7.76 -21.17 -1.23
C LEU A 307 -7.35 -20.02 -2.15
N VAL A 308 -7.77 -20.00 -3.42
CA VAL A 308 -7.55 -18.88 -4.35
C VAL A 308 -8.14 -17.59 -3.77
N LYS A 309 -9.37 -17.63 -3.24
CA LYS A 309 -9.99 -16.45 -2.60
C LYS A 309 -9.15 -15.93 -1.43
N ILE A 310 -8.66 -16.84 -0.56
CA ILE A 310 -7.77 -16.48 0.55
C ILE A 310 -6.47 -15.88 0.01
N CYS A 311 -5.80 -16.51 -0.96
CA CYS A 311 -4.57 -15.96 -1.55
C CYS A 311 -4.79 -14.57 -2.17
N THR A 312 -5.91 -14.32 -2.85
CA THR A 312 -6.25 -12.99 -3.38
C THR A 312 -6.51 -11.99 -2.26
N GLU A 313 -7.20 -12.36 -1.18
CA GLU A 313 -7.48 -11.49 -0.02
C GLU A 313 -6.18 -11.10 0.73
N TYR A 314 -5.29 -12.07 0.94
CA TYR A 314 -3.99 -11.90 1.59
C TYR A 314 -2.86 -11.46 0.62
N HIS A 315 -3.16 -11.25 -0.67
CA HIS A 315 -2.24 -10.85 -1.72
C HIS A 315 -0.98 -11.75 -1.82
N ASP A 316 -1.19 -13.06 -1.90
CA ASP A 316 -0.19 -14.07 -2.22
C ASP A 316 -0.30 -14.50 -3.69
N LEU A 317 0.34 -13.77 -4.61
CA LEU A 317 0.23 -14.06 -6.04
C LEU A 317 0.94 -15.36 -6.43
N GLU A 318 1.91 -15.81 -5.63
CA GLU A 318 2.63 -17.05 -5.87
C GLU A 318 1.69 -18.25 -5.67
N GLN A 319 1.08 -18.35 -4.49
CA GLN A 319 0.13 -19.41 -4.15
C GLN A 319 -1.16 -19.29 -4.98
N GLU A 320 -1.66 -18.06 -5.22
CA GLU A 320 -2.79 -17.82 -6.13
C GLU A 320 -2.53 -18.42 -7.52
N ARG A 321 -1.33 -18.25 -8.08
CA ARG A 321 -0.97 -18.83 -9.39
C ARG A 321 -0.95 -20.35 -9.37
N ILE A 322 -0.42 -20.95 -8.31
CA ILE A 322 -0.35 -22.41 -8.15
C ILE A 322 -1.76 -23.00 -8.07
N PHE A 323 -2.63 -22.46 -7.22
CA PHE A 323 -3.99 -22.98 -7.06
C PHE A 323 -4.88 -22.70 -8.28
N ASN A 324 -4.73 -21.57 -8.97
CA ASN A 324 -5.42 -21.36 -10.24
C ASN A 324 -5.01 -22.39 -11.30
N SER A 325 -3.73 -22.78 -11.36
CA SER A 325 -3.28 -23.86 -12.24
C SER A 325 -3.93 -25.21 -11.89
N LYS A 326 -4.01 -25.57 -10.60
CA LYS A 326 -4.70 -26.78 -10.14
C LYS A 326 -6.21 -26.73 -10.43
N VAL A 327 -6.84 -25.56 -10.29
CA VAL A 327 -8.26 -25.33 -10.62
C VAL A 327 -8.52 -25.57 -12.10
N ASP A 328 -7.67 -25.03 -12.98
CA ASP A 328 -7.83 -25.21 -14.43
C ASP A 328 -7.59 -26.67 -14.85
N GLU A 329 -6.57 -27.33 -14.30
CA GLU A 329 -6.31 -28.77 -14.49
C GLU A 329 -7.54 -29.61 -14.12
N ILE A 330 -8.03 -29.51 -12.87
CA ILE A 330 -9.21 -30.25 -12.40
C ILE A 330 -10.46 -29.93 -13.24
N ASN A 331 -10.63 -28.68 -13.68
CA ASN A 331 -11.72 -28.31 -14.60
C ASN A 331 -11.60 -29.02 -15.96
N THR A 332 -10.39 -29.18 -16.51
CA THR A 332 -10.21 -29.93 -17.78
C THR A 332 -10.55 -31.40 -17.61
N GLU A 333 -10.07 -32.05 -16.54
CA GLU A 333 -10.37 -33.45 -16.27
C GLU A 333 -11.87 -33.70 -16.06
N ILE A 334 -12.58 -32.83 -15.31
CA ILE A 334 -14.03 -32.94 -15.11
C ILE A 334 -14.76 -32.81 -16.46
N ARG A 335 -14.32 -31.91 -17.34
CA ARG A 335 -14.91 -31.76 -18.68
C ARG A 335 -14.70 -33.01 -19.53
N GLU A 336 -13.52 -33.64 -19.47
CA GLU A 336 -13.22 -34.87 -20.20
C GLU A 336 -14.02 -36.07 -19.68
N GLN A 337 -14.08 -36.27 -18.36
CA GLN A 337 -14.95 -37.29 -17.76
C GLN A 337 -16.42 -37.08 -18.11
N THR A 338 -16.88 -35.83 -18.20
CA THR A 338 -18.25 -35.50 -18.62
C THR A 338 -18.49 -35.82 -20.11
N LYS A 339 -17.51 -35.57 -20.99
CA LYS A 339 -17.59 -35.98 -22.41
C LYS A 339 -17.68 -37.50 -22.55
N LEU A 340 -16.81 -38.24 -21.87
CA LEU A 340 -16.79 -39.71 -21.89
C LEU A 340 -18.11 -40.32 -21.39
N ARG A 341 -18.68 -39.77 -20.30
CA ARG A 341 -20.01 -40.17 -19.82
C ARG A 341 -21.10 -39.95 -20.86
N ARG A 342 -21.15 -38.77 -21.49
CA ARG A 342 -22.12 -38.45 -22.56
C ARG A 342 -21.96 -39.33 -23.80
N GLU A 343 -20.74 -39.69 -24.18
CA GLU A 343 -20.49 -40.63 -25.29
C GLU A 343 -20.91 -42.06 -24.94
N PHE A 344 -20.76 -42.48 -23.69
CA PHE A 344 -21.22 -43.77 -23.21
C PHE A 344 -22.75 -43.84 -23.08
N GLU A 345 -23.40 -42.75 -22.63
CA GLU A 345 -24.85 -42.59 -22.62
C GLU A 345 -25.42 -42.65 -24.05
N LYS A 346 -24.85 -41.90 -25.00
CA LYS A 346 -25.22 -41.98 -26.43
C LYS A 346 -25.05 -43.38 -27.05
N LYS A 347 -24.14 -44.21 -26.53
CA LYS A 347 -23.97 -45.62 -26.94
C LYS A 347 -24.96 -46.57 -26.23
N LYS A 348 -25.51 -46.17 -25.08
CA LYS A 348 -26.56 -46.87 -24.34
C LYS A 348 -27.97 -46.49 -24.79
N ASP A 349 -28.13 -45.34 -25.43
CA ASP A 349 -29.40 -44.87 -25.98
C ASP A 349 -29.88 -45.77 -27.13
N PHE A 350 -30.60 -46.81 -26.69
CA PHE A 350 -31.77 -47.36 -27.36
C PHE A 350 -31.55 -48.14 -28.67
N ALA A 351 -30.76 -49.21 -28.57
CA ALA A 351 -31.14 -50.42 -29.30
C ALA A 351 -32.52 -50.89 -28.79
N VAL A 352 -33.60 -50.49 -29.48
CA VAL A 352 -34.98 -50.92 -29.17
C VAL A 352 -34.98 -52.46 -29.06
N PRO A 353 -35.34 -53.06 -27.91
CA PRO A 353 -35.34 -54.52 -27.79
C PRO A 353 -36.30 -55.11 -28.83
N ALA A 354 -35.77 -55.97 -29.69
CA ALA A 354 -36.46 -56.47 -30.87
C ALA A 354 -37.70 -57.31 -30.48
N ARG A 355 -38.85 -56.63 -30.39
CA ARG A 355 -40.19 -57.18 -30.07
C ARG A 355 -40.21 -58.06 -28.82
N VAL A 356 -40.44 -57.43 -27.66
CA VAL A 356 -40.86 -58.15 -26.45
C VAL A 356 -42.19 -58.87 -26.71
N LYS A 357 -42.14 -60.19 -26.96
CA LYS A 357 -43.33 -61.03 -27.09
C LYS A 357 -43.89 -61.33 -25.70
N PHE A 358 -45.03 -60.73 -25.36
CA PHE A 358 -45.75 -61.04 -24.12
C PHE A 358 -46.62 -62.29 -24.29
N GLU A 359 -46.04 -63.47 -24.05
CA GLU A 359 -46.79 -64.73 -24.00
C GLU A 359 -47.43 -64.95 -22.61
N LYS A 360 -48.44 -64.15 -22.25
CA LYS A 360 -49.24 -64.36 -21.04
C LYS A 360 -50.58 -65.00 -21.40
N LYS A 361 -50.62 -66.34 -21.48
CA LYS A 361 -51.87 -67.11 -21.61
C LYS A 361 -52.73 -66.95 -20.36
N ILE A 362 -53.71 -66.05 -20.41
CA ILE A 362 -54.74 -65.91 -19.38
C ILE A 362 -55.88 -66.87 -19.74
N SER A 363 -56.06 -67.92 -18.95
CA SER A 363 -57.22 -68.82 -19.05
C SER A 363 -58.38 -68.24 -18.25
N VAL A 364 -59.40 -67.74 -18.94
CA VAL A 364 -60.59 -67.15 -18.30
C VAL A 364 -61.69 -68.23 -18.23
N LYS A 365 -62.12 -68.58 -17.01
CA LYS A 365 -63.31 -69.44 -16.83
C LYS A 365 -64.58 -68.65 -17.22
N PRO A 366 -65.53 -69.25 -17.97
CA PRO A 366 -66.78 -68.58 -18.31
C PRO A 366 -67.64 -68.34 -17.05
N LEU A 367 -68.33 -67.20 -17.01
CA LEU A 367 -69.21 -66.84 -15.89
C LEU A 367 -70.52 -67.67 -15.92
N PRO A 368 -71.05 -68.09 -14.76
CA PRO A 368 -72.40 -68.63 -14.67
C PRO A 368 -73.44 -67.52 -14.81
N SER A 369 -74.46 -67.75 -15.63
CA SER A 369 -75.59 -66.86 -15.83
C SER A 369 -76.67 -67.03 -14.75
N THR A 370 -77.24 -65.90 -14.33
CA THR A 370 -78.57 -65.73 -13.70
C THR A 370 -78.93 -66.55 -12.45
N ILE A 371 -79.33 -65.84 -11.39
CA ILE A 371 -80.65 -66.01 -10.74
C ILE A 371 -81.00 -64.68 -10.04
N SER A 372 -82.29 -64.38 -9.99
CA SER A 372 -82.90 -63.13 -9.50
C SER A 372 -83.44 -63.24 -8.07
N GLY A 373 -83.68 -62.07 -7.44
CA GLY A 373 -84.20 -61.91 -6.07
C GLY A 373 -83.11 -61.42 -5.11
N GLY A 374 -83.34 -60.47 -4.20
CA GLY A 374 -84.56 -59.77 -3.79
C GLY A 374 -84.39 -59.31 -2.33
N LEU A 375 -85.18 -58.31 -1.88
CA LEU A 375 -85.20 -57.68 -0.53
C LEU A 375 -84.06 -56.66 -0.25
N PHE A 376 -84.30 -55.33 -0.15
CA PHE A 376 -85.05 -54.53 0.85
C PHE A 376 -84.24 -54.06 2.09
N LEU A 377 -84.21 -52.73 2.31
CA LEU A 377 -83.95 -51.98 3.57
C LEU A 377 -82.46 -51.99 4.09
N ASN A 378 -81.93 -50.98 4.81
CA ASN A 378 -82.32 -49.60 5.15
C ASN A 378 -81.11 -48.80 5.71
N GLY A 379 -81.06 -47.47 5.50
CA GLY A 379 -80.22 -46.52 6.29
C GLY A 379 -78.70 -46.55 6.06
N GLU A 380 -77.92 -45.49 6.32
CA GLU A 380 -78.21 -44.11 6.75
C GLU A 380 -77.27 -43.09 6.06
N LYS A 381 -77.52 -41.79 6.27
CA LYS A 381 -76.88 -40.64 5.61
C LYS A 381 -75.53 -40.25 6.22
N ALA A 382 -74.61 -39.81 5.35
CA ALA A 382 -73.76 -38.60 5.49
C ALA A 382 -72.95 -38.47 4.18
N ASP A 383 -73.46 -37.77 3.16
CA ASP A 383 -73.10 -36.39 2.84
C ASP A 383 -71.57 -36.21 2.59
N ASN A 384 -71.13 -36.15 1.31
CA ASN A 384 -71.10 -34.96 0.42
C ASN A 384 -69.99 -33.98 0.85
N GLU A 385 -69.05 -33.49 0.02
CA GLU A 385 -68.87 -33.36 -1.44
C GLU A 385 -67.37 -33.60 -1.80
N LEU A 386 -66.84 -33.64 -3.04
CA LEU A 386 -67.34 -33.40 -4.42
C LEU A 386 -66.48 -34.23 -5.41
N HIS A 387 -66.95 -34.40 -6.65
CA HIS A 387 -66.20 -34.79 -7.87
C HIS A 387 -66.38 -33.65 -8.90
N PRO A 388 -65.46 -33.37 -9.86
CA PRO A 388 -65.35 -34.26 -11.02
C PRO A 388 -63.99 -34.35 -11.75
N SER A 389 -63.98 -35.28 -12.72
CA SER A 389 -63.14 -35.42 -13.92
C SER A 389 -62.67 -34.09 -14.54
N ILE A 390 -61.40 -33.94 -14.97
CA ILE A 390 -60.71 -34.54 -16.14
C ILE A 390 -61.15 -33.91 -17.50
N GLU A 391 -60.13 -33.64 -18.33
CA GLU A 391 -60.13 -33.26 -19.76
C GLU A 391 -60.58 -31.83 -20.19
N SER A 392 -59.59 -30.93 -20.29
CA SER A 392 -59.30 -30.27 -21.59
C SER A 392 -57.87 -29.72 -21.67
N SER A 393 -57.28 -29.84 -22.87
CA SER A 393 -55.89 -29.55 -23.29
C SER A 393 -55.18 -28.26 -22.81
N PRO A 394 -53.84 -28.29 -22.59
CA PRO A 394 -53.01 -27.09 -22.60
C PRO A 394 -52.43 -26.81 -24.00
N LYS A 395 -53.07 -25.91 -24.75
CA LYS A 395 -52.44 -25.16 -25.86
C LYS A 395 -52.41 -23.66 -25.53
N LYS A 396 -51.27 -23.16 -25.06
CA LYS A 396 -50.77 -21.77 -25.16
C LYS A 396 -49.37 -21.73 -24.53
N LEU A 397 -48.33 -21.52 -25.34
CA LEU A 397 -47.76 -20.20 -25.61
C LEU A 397 -47.14 -19.56 -24.36
N VAL A 398 -45.88 -19.92 -24.10
CA VAL A 398 -44.91 -19.02 -23.47
C VAL A 398 -43.76 -18.88 -24.47
N SER A 399 -43.69 -17.70 -25.09
CA SER A 399 -42.61 -17.30 -25.98
C SER A 399 -41.33 -17.09 -25.19
N PHE A 400 -40.23 -17.71 -25.63
CA PHE A 400 -38.90 -17.24 -25.24
C PHE A 400 -38.73 -15.79 -25.70
N GLN A 401 -38.50 -14.88 -24.77
CA GLN A 401 -38.07 -13.52 -25.11
C GLN A 401 -36.58 -13.56 -25.49
N GLU A 402 -36.29 -13.34 -26.76
CA GLU A 402 -34.95 -13.04 -27.23
C GLU A 402 -34.51 -11.69 -26.63
N ILE A 403 -33.51 -11.71 -25.74
CA ILE A 403 -32.88 -10.49 -25.24
C ILE A 403 -31.87 -10.02 -26.30
N GLU A 404 -32.36 -9.30 -27.31
CA GLU A 404 -31.51 -8.48 -28.19
C GLU A 404 -30.97 -7.25 -27.44
N SER A 405 -29.89 -7.41 -26.65
CA SER A 405 -29.13 -6.25 -26.14
C SER A 405 -28.12 -5.75 -27.20
N LYS A 406 -28.61 -4.93 -28.12
CA LYS A 406 -27.78 -4.23 -29.13
C LYS A 406 -26.67 -3.41 -28.45
N PRO A 407 -25.37 -3.66 -28.71
CA PRO A 407 -24.33 -2.78 -28.22
C PRO A 407 -24.38 -1.44 -28.97
N ASN A 408 -24.47 -0.34 -28.22
CA ASN A 408 -24.42 1.01 -28.79
C ASN A 408 -23.12 1.20 -29.58
N ARG A 409 -23.25 1.50 -30.88
CA ARG A 409 -22.12 1.82 -31.76
C ARG A 409 -21.43 3.11 -31.29
N LEU A 410 -20.37 2.97 -30.51
CA LEU A 410 -19.39 4.04 -30.34
C LEU A 410 -18.87 4.45 -31.73
N LYS A 411 -19.07 5.72 -32.09
CA LYS A 411 -18.60 6.26 -33.37
C LYS A 411 -17.09 6.27 -33.38
N ILE A 412 -16.49 5.34 -34.13
CA ILE A 412 -15.06 5.33 -34.40
C ILE A 412 -14.68 6.63 -35.11
N ILE A 413 -13.99 7.52 -34.40
CA ILE A 413 -13.38 8.71 -34.98
C ILE A 413 -12.28 8.20 -35.92
N LYS A 414 -12.45 8.40 -37.23
CA LYS A 414 -11.45 8.01 -38.23
C LYS A 414 -10.15 8.78 -37.97
N PRO A 415 -8.98 8.13 -37.95
CA PRO A 415 -7.71 8.82 -37.78
C PRO A 415 -7.49 9.78 -38.95
N ILE A 416 -7.27 11.05 -38.64
CA ILE A 416 -6.89 12.07 -39.62
C ILE A 416 -5.51 11.70 -40.17
N LYS A 417 -5.43 11.37 -41.47
CA LYS A 417 -4.16 11.09 -42.16
C LYS A 417 -3.36 12.40 -42.30
N ILE A 418 -2.51 12.70 -41.32
CA ILE A 418 -1.51 13.77 -41.43
C ILE A 418 -0.36 13.27 -42.32
N THR A 419 -0.52 13.38 -43.64
CA THR A 419 0.55 13.13 -44.61
C THR A 419 1.52 14.30 -44.67
N LYS A 420 2.35 14.48 -43.64
CA LYS A 420 3.54 15.34 -43.73
C LYS A 420 4.74 14.51 -44.19
N LYS A 421 5.09 14.62 -45.47
CA LYS A 421 6.34 14.08 -46.02
C LYS A 421 7.53 14.69 -45.24
N PRO A 422 8.47 13.90 -44.69
CA PRO A 422 9.67 14.46 -44.12
C PRO A 422 10.54 15.08 -45.23
N LYS A 423 10.83 16.37 -45.14
CA LYS A 423 11.89 16.99 -45.95
C LYS A 423 13.22 16.36 -45.53
N LYS A 424 13.94 15.72 -46.45
CA LYS A 424 15.33 15.32 -46.24
C LYS A 424 16.15 16.59 -45.98
N ILE A 425 16.59 16.80 -44.75
CA ILE A 425 17.66 17.75 -44.42
C ILE A 425 18.97 16.96 -44.52
N SER A 426 19.70 17.15 -45.62
CA SER A 426 21.06 16.62 -45.77
C SER A 426 22.02 17.44 -44.92
N LEU A 427 22.46 16.88 -43.80
CA LEU A 427 23.60 17.43 -43.04
C LEU A 427 24.89 17.23 -43.86
N PRO A 428 25.77 18.25 -43.95
CA PRO A 428 27.05 18.11 -44.65
C PRO A 428 28.01 17.18 -43.89
N PRO A 429 28.93 16.49 -44.60
CA PRO A 429 29.85 15.53 -43.97
C PRO A 429 30.81 16.24 -43.02
N ARG A 430 30.74 15.88 -41.73
CA ARG A 430 31.60 16.42 -40.68
C ARG A 430 33.00 15.80 -40.82
N LYS A 431 33.99 16.60 -41.23
CA LYS A 431 35.39 16.18 -41.34
C LYS A 431 35.88 15.65 -39.98
N VAL A 432 36.45 14.45 -39.97
CA VAL A 432 37.08 13.84 -38.79
C VAL A 432 38.44 14.49 -38.56
N SER A 433 38.50 15.50 -37.70
CA SER A 433 39.76 16.02 -37.16
C SER A 433 40.18 15.20 -35.94
N LYS A 434 41.36 14.58 -36.00
CA LYS A 434 41.96 13.83 -34.90
C LYS A 434 42.07 14.71 -33.65
N ILE A 435 41.31 14.37 -32.60
CA ILE A 435 41.47 14.99 -31.28
C ILE A 435 42.65 14.30 -30.61
N LYS A 436 43.72 15.06 -30.33
CA LYS A 436 44.79 14.61 -29.44
C LYS A 436 44.25 14.57 -28.01
N GLU A 437 44.51 13.48 -27.30
CA GLU A 437 44.25 13.37 -25.87
C GLU A 437 45.00 14.48 -25.12
N LYS A 438 44.30 15.18 -24.22
CA LYS A 438 44.90 16.03 -23.21
C LYS A 438 44.85 15.27 -21.87
N PRO A 439 45.91 15.36 -21.04
CA PRO A 439 45.85 14.82 -19.69
C PRO A 439 44.79 15.55 -18.86
N GLY A 440 44.25 14.85 -17.86
CA GLY A 440 43.05 15.27 -17.14
C GLY A 440 43.17 16.63 -16.46
N ALA A 441 42.15 17.48 -16.66
CA ALA A 441 41.92 18.62 -15.81
C ALA A 441 41.25 18.14 -14.51
N SER A 442 41.97 18.20 -13.39
CA SER A 442 41.30 18.22 -12.09
C SER A 442 40.48 19.52 -11.98
N MET A 443 39.26 19.43 -11.45
CA MET A 443 38.56 20.65 -11.06
C MET A 443 39.20 21.20 -9.78
N PRO A 444 39.63 22.47 -9.74
CA PRO A 444 40.05 23.10 -8.50
C PRO A 444 38.81 23.25 -7.61
N LEU A 445 38.80 22.51 -6.50
CA LEU A 445 37.67 22.42 -5.57
C LEU A 445 37.80 23.49 -4.48
N GLU A 446 37.91 24.75 -4.90
CA GLU A 446 37.94 25.94 -4.05
C GLU A 446 36.79 26.86 -4.43
N LEU A 447 35.62 26.63 -3.84
CA LEU A 447 34.42 27.47 -4.02
C LEU A 447 33.92 28.11 -2.71
N PHE A 448 34.70 27.98 -1.64
CA PHE A 448 34.54 28.75 -0.40
C PHE A 448 35.93 29.09 0.14
N PRO A 449 36.27 30.37 0.38
CA PRO A 449 37.43 30.69 1.22
C PRO A 449 37.16 30.17 2.65
N PRO A 450 38.19 29.79 3.41
CA PRO A 450 38.00 29.44 4.81
C PRO A 450 37.46 30.67 5.56
N HIS A 451 36.27 30.54 6.14
CA HIS A 451 35.72 31.56 7.04
C HIS A 451 36.49 31.54 8.37
N GLU A 452 37.58 32.30 8.46
CA GLU A 452 38.39 32.47 9.68
C GLU A 452 37.64 33.17 10.84
N ASP A 453 36.43 33.68 10.62
CA ASP A 453 35.64 34.42 11.61
C ASP A 453 34.68 33.57 12.47
N LEU A 454 34.58 32.24 12.26
CA LEU A 454 33.63 31.36 12.97
C LEU A 454 34.20 30.70 14.24
N THR A 455 35.38 31.11 14.71
CA THR A 455 35.96 30.71 16.01
C THR A 455 35.79 31.78 17.09
N LYS A 456 34.89 32.76 16.90
CA LYS A 456 34.38 33.57 18.01
C LYS A 456 33.56 32.69 18.95
N GLU A 457 34.27 32.21 19.96
CA GLU A 457 33.83 31.70 21.26
C GLU A 457 32.30 31.56 21.40
N ILE A 458 31.85 30.31 21.52
CA ILE A 458 30.58 30.03 22.17
C ILE A 458 30.78 30.35 23.66
N GLU A 459 30.73 31.65 23.97
CA GLU A 459 30.65 32.13 25.34
C GLU A 459 29.45 31.42 25.99
N LYS A 460 29.69 30.83 27.17
CA LYS A 460 28.60 30.32 28.02
C LYS A 460 27.57 31.45 28.16
N PRO A 461 26.26 31.16 28.12
CA PRO A 461 25.23 32.19 28.13
C PRO A 461 25.49 33.13 29.30
N LYS A 462 25.87 34.38 28.98
CA LYS A 462 26.12 35.41 29.98
C LYS A 462 24.83 35.57 30.76
N ILE A 463 24.92 35.46 32.08
CA ILE A 463 23.80 35.70 32.97
C ILE A 463 23.54 37.20 32.89
N VAL A 464 22.58 37.57 32.05
CA VAL A 464 22.19 38.97 31.84
C VAL A 464 21.48 39.46 33.09
N ASN A 465 22.02 40.50 33.72
CA ASN A 465 21.30 41.22 34.76
C ASN A 465 20.32 42.20 34.09
N PHE A 466 19.06 41.80 33.97
CA PHE A 466 18.03 42.61 33.31
C PHE A 466 17.83 43.99 33.94
N THR A 467 18.16 44.16 35.23
CA THR A 467 18.12 45.47 35.91
C THR A 467 19.13 46.46 35.32
N ASP A 468 20.37 46.02 35.12
CA ASP A 468 21.45 46.86 34.58
C ASP A 468 21.17 47.20 33.10
N GLU A 469 20.66 46.23 32.34
CA GLU A 469 20.32 46.42 30.92
C GLU A 469 19.11 47.34 30.73
N LEU A 470 18.07 47.22 31.57
CA LEU A 470 16.96 48.17 31.59
C LEU A 470 17.44 49.60 31.90
N GLN A 471 18.29 49.78 32.92
CA GLN A 471 18.83 51.10 33.27
C GLN A 471 19.68 51.68 32.12
N LYS A 472 20.48 50.84 31.46
CA LYS A 472 21.28 51.23 30.30
C LYS A 472 20.39 51.75 29.15
N ILE A 473 19.37 51.00 28.76
CA ILE A 473 18.46 51.41 27.66
C ILE A 473 17.69 52.70 28.00
N ILE A 474 17.26 52.87 29.25
CA ILE A 474 16.54 54.08 29.71
C ILE A 474 17.47 55.30 29.71
N SER A 475 18.72 55.15 30.18
CA SER A 475 19.70 56.24 30.20
C SER A 475 20.21 56.63 28.80
N GLU A 476 20.41 55.66 27.89
CA GLU A 476 20.69 55.93 26.47
C GLU A 476 19.55 56.72 25.78
N LYS A 477 18.32 56.56 26.25
CA LYS A 477 17.12 57.30 25.78
C LYS A 477 16.85 58.59 26.57
N GLY A 478 17.76 59.00 27.46
CA GLY A 478 17.75 60.32 28.12
C GLY A 478 16.87 60.44 29.37
N SER A 479 16.32 59.35 29.90
CA SER A 479 15.54 59.33 31.14
C SER A 479 16.41 58.98 32.35
N SER A 480 16.11 59.57 33.52
CA SER A 480 16.92 59.46 34.74
C SER A 480 16.28 58.57 35.83
N LEU A 481 15.65 57.46 35.42
CA LEU A 481 15.00 56.52 36.34
C LEU A 481 16.00 55.88 37.34
N SER A 482 15.63 55.82 38.61
CA SER A 482 16.47 55.23 39.66
C SER A 482 16.45 53.68 39.62
N LEU A 483 17.60 53.04 39.91
CA LEU A 483 17.77 51.58 39.93
C LEU A 483 16.67 50.82 40.69
N LYS A 484 16.32 51.28 41.90
CA LYS A 484 15.29 50.65 42.74
C LYS A 484 13.91 50.61 42.07
N LEU A 485 13.63 51.59 41.22
CA LEU A 485 12.38 51.69 40.48
C LEU A 485 12.41 50.70 39.31
N SER A 486 13.53 50.58 38.58
CA SER A 486 13.77 49.54 37.57
C SER A 486 13.60 48.12 38.12
N GLU A 487 14.16 47.82 39.30
CA GLU A 487 13.99 46.52 39.97
C GLU A 487 12.52 46.20 40.29
N THR A 488 11.80 47.17 40.86
CA THR A 488 10.37 47.02 41.21
C THR A 488 9.53 46.74 39.95
N LEU A 489 9.79 47.48 38.87
CA LEU A 489 9.09 47.35 37.61
C LEU A 489 9.33 46.01 36.92
N LEU A 490 10.57 45.50 36.91
CA LEU A 490 10.87 44.17 36.37
C LEU A 490 10.17 43.07 37.19
N THR A 491 10.11 43.22 38.52
CA THR A 491 9.43 42.28 39.42
C THR A 491 7.92 42.23 39.15
N ASP A 492 7.28 43.39 39.00
CA ASP A 492 5.85 43.47 38.66
C ASP A 492 5.54 42.95 37.25
N LEU A 493 6.45 43.18 36.29
CA LEU A 493 6.30 42.73 34.91
C LEU A 493 6.46 41.20 34.78
N GLU A 494 7.43 40.61 35.49
CA GLU A 494 7.57 39.14 35.57
C GLU A 494 6.33 38.49 36.23
N LYS A 495 5.86 39.09 37.33
CA LYS A 495 4.64 38.65 38.03
C LYS A 495 3.37 38.77 37.17
N SER A 496 3.28 39.80 36.33
CA SER A 496 2.15 40.01 35.42
C SER A 496 2.17 39.05 34.22
N LEU A 497 3.36 38.73 33.70
CA LEU A 497 3.51 37.80 32.57
C LEU A 497 3.42 36.32 32.96
N GLY A 498 3.69 35.96 34.22
CA GLY A 498 3.67 34.58 34.69
C GLY A 498 4.73 33.68 34.05
N ARG A 499 5.78 34.28 33.46
CA ARG A 499 6.91 33.62 32.83
C ARG A 499 8.19 34.45 33.03
N PRO A 500 9.39 33.84 32.97
CA PRO A 500 10.64 34.59 32.98
C PRO A 500 10.71 35.64 31.87
N LEU A 501 11.39 36.75 32.17
CA LEU A 501 11.58 37.86 31.24
C LEU A 501 12.54 37.50 30.10
N THR A 502 12.25 38.02 28.90
CA THR A 502 13.18 38.04 27.77
C THR A 502 13.72 39.45 27.53
N ILE A 503 14.78 39.55 26.72
CA ILE A 503 15.36 40.84 26.32
C ILE A 503 14.33 41.76 25.62
N ASP A 504 13.38 41.16 24.89
CA ASP A 504 12.32 41.90 24.18
C ASP A 504 11.29 42.49 25.14
N ASP A 505 10.99 41.81 26.25
CA ASP A 505 10.13 42.34 27.31
C ASP A 505 10.78 43.56 27.97
N VAL A 506 12.09 43.50 28.24
CA VAL A 506 12.88 44.60 28.82
C VAL A 506 12.96 45.80 27.87
N ASN A 507 13.22 45.57 26.58
CA ASN A 507 13.19 46.62 25.55
C ASN A 507 11.80 47.29 25.46
N SER A 508 10.73 46.50 25.50
CA SER A 508 9.35 46.99 25.43
C SER A 508 8.99 47.81 26.67
N ALA A 509 9.42 47.37 27.87
CA ALA A 509 9.26 48.12 29.10
C ALA A 509 10.01 49.46 29.04
N ALA A 510 11.28 49.46 28.62
CA ALA A 510 12.08 50.67 28.50
C ALA A 510 11.43 51.71 27.57
N GLU A 511 10.85 51.29 26.45
CA GLU A 511 10.11 52.19 25.55
C GLU A 511 8.84 52.76 26.17
N PHE A 512 8.11 51.98 26.96
CA PHE A 512 6.93 52.46 27.67
C PHE A 512 7.30 53.52 28.72
N PHE A 513 8.37 53.28 29.50
CA PHE A 513 8.83 54.21 30.53
C PHE A 513 9.33 55.53 29.95
N VAL A 514 10.18 55.49 28.92
CA VAL A 514 10.66 56.70 28.25
C VAL A 514 9.50 57.54 27.69
N LYS A 515 8.47 56.89 27.13
CA LYS A 515 7.26 57.58 26.65
C LYS A 515 6.45 58.22 27.79
N GLN A 516 6.35 57.61 28.96
CA GLN A 516 5.65 58.22 30.10
C GLN A 516 6.44 59.37 30.74
N ASP A 517 7.76 59.25 30.84
CA ASP A 517 8.64 60.30 31.39
C ASP A 517 8.59 61.57 30.50
N GLN A 518 8.63 61.38 29.18
CA GLN A 518 8.45 62.44 28.17
C GLN A 518 7.04 63.05 28.11
N LEU A 519 6.03 62.42 28.73
CA LEU A 519 4.68 62.97 28.88
C LEU A 519 4.47 63.66 30.24
N SER A 520 5.43 63.50 31.16
CA SER A 520 5.40 64.03 32.53
C SER A 520 6.32 65.26 32.71
N THR A 521 7.07 65.61 31.65
CA THR A 521 7.95 66.78 31.54
C THR A 521 7.41 67.79 30.54
#